data_AF-A0A960B7J6-F1
#
_entry.id   AF-A0A960B7J6-F1
#
_cell.length_a   1.000
_cell.length_b   1.000
_cell.length_c   1.000
_cell.angle_alpha   90.00
_cell.angle_beta   90.00
_cell.angle_gamma   90.00
#
_symmetry.space_group_name_H-M   'P 1'
#
loop_
_entity.id
_entity.type
_entity.pdbx_description
1 polymer ?
#
loop_
_entity_poly.entity_id
_entity_poly.type
_entity_poly.pdbx_seq_one_letter_code
_entity_poly.pdbx_strand_id
1 'polypeptide(L)'
;MSIGRMIAVGGVVALLVSGCAQSGGAGTPTPSTSGAVVAAEPAAASGITDFDGDGRPDVVAGGQYAAVVRYGTGRVQEISTTDLGEGPQAGTGVLARDLNADGYTDLVVTQPGWPEFNDRSSPSLYFLFGSAEGLDPAQAHAVLAPRVAGFGASLALVEEPTPVLVVGAPGDVYGGSRELVAGGTLVAFPLGADGLPSAGGWVYSRSALGLSGKGRELDELGTSLASSGSLLLAGIPMRDLPRAENAGEVAVLRWDGYALRGKALDEDTKGVPGTVGANHNFGRDVSTGDGYAVVSVSGTARVQPFRISGHKLVPMPSIDRRSAGFSGKARSRYGVTVAMTRPCAGTPGVLVGAGWEPSGARSVFTVPLVASAACPVQTYTEARLSMHEDEQFPGCAVAALRHADPAAADGLVLGSCGDSDGVIGYVHVLDSPDATDDPLDATFLEPALSDPPG
;
A
#
# COMPACT_ATOMS: atom_id res chain seq x y z
N MET A 1 1.92 77.27 8.00
CA MET A 1 2.89 77.44 6.89
C MET A 1 2.78 76.25 5.96
N SER A 2 2.50 76.52 4.67
CA SER A 2 2.67 75.69 3.46
C SER A 2 1.99 74.30 3.41
N ILE A 3 0.85 74.07 2.73
CA ILE A 3 0.57 74.04 1.25
C ILE A 3 1.34 72.88 0.58
N GLY A 4 0.78 71.96 -0.23
CA GLY A 4 -0.52 71.72 -0.91
C GLY A 4 -0.45 70.30 -1.54
N ARG A 5 -1.44 69.71 -2.23
CA ARG A 5 -2.38 70.21 -3.23
C ARG A 5 -3.63 69.30 -3.30
N MET A 6 -4.77 69.92 -3.60
CA MET A 6 -6.00 69.31 -4.13
C MET A 6 -5.85 68.91 -5.61
N ILE A 7 -6.71 67.98 -6.06
CA ILE A 7 -7.63 67.97 -7.24
C ILE A 7 -8.16 66.52 -7.31
N ALA A 8 -9.41 66.24 -6.89
CA ALA A 8 -10.67 66.24 -7.67
C ALA A 8 -10.65 65.24 -8.86
N VAL A 9 -11.68 64.50 -9.27
CA VAL A 9 -13.08 64.20 -8.89
C VAL A 9 -13.42 63.02 -9.81
N GLY A 10 -14.27 62.07 -9.41
CA GLY A 10 -14.80 61.07 -10.33
C GLY A 10 -15.58 59.96 -9.65
N GLY A 11 -16.83 60.25 -9.26
CA GLY A 11 -17.73 59.24 -8.73
C GLY A 11 -18.16 58.25 -9.82
N VAL A 12 -18.11 56.96 -9.47
CA VAL A 12 -19.01 55.95 -10.02
C VAL A 12 -19.58 55.20 -8.82
N VAL A 13 -20.91 55.20 -8.73
CA VAL A 13 -21.68 54.37 -7.82
C VAL A 13 -21.56 52.92 -8.29
N ALA A 14 -21.05 52.03 -7.43
CA ALA A 14 -21.20 50.60 -7.60
C ALA A 14 -21.67 49.98 -6.28
N LEU A 15 -22.80 49.29 -6.38
CA LEU A 15 -23.47 48.54 -5.33
C LEU A 15 -22.58 47.38 -4.81
N LEU A 16 -22.77 47.07 -3.52
CA LEU A 16 -22.11 46.04 -2.70
C LEU A 16 -22.17 44.61 -3.30
N VAL A 17 -21.03 43.90 -3.26
CA VAL A 17 -20.92 42.53 -2.70
C VAL A 17 -19.57 42.43 -2.00
N SER A 18 -19.57 42.02 -0.73
CA SER A 18 -18.39 41.76 0.09
C SER A 18 -17.44 40.78 -0.62
N GLY A 19 -16.29 41.28 -1.07
CA GLY A 19 -15.16 40.45 -1.47
C GLY A 19 -14.47 39.92 -0.21
N CYS A 20 -14.84 38.72 0.24
CA CYS A 20 -13.95 37.93 1.06
C CYS A 20 -12.75 37.54 0.20
N ALA A 21 -11.56 37.93 0.66
CA ALA A 21 -10.31 37.38 0.15
C ALA A 21 -10.35 35.85 0.31
N GLN A 22 -10.51 35.13 -0.80
CA GLN A 22 -10.19 33.70 -0.84
C GLN A 22 -8.67 33.60 -0.87
N SER A 23 -8.09 33.46 0.32
CA SER A 23 -6.83 32.75 0.48
C SER A 23 -7.04 31.34 -0.06
N GLY A 24 -6.65 31.14 -1.33
CA GLY A 24 -6.46 29.82 -1.92
C GLY A 24 -5.29 29.15 -1.20
N GLY A 25 -5.56 28.59 -0.02
CA GLY A 25 -4.72 27.59 0.59
C GLY A 25 -4.81 26.35 -0.29
N ALA A 26 -3.75 26.08 -1.04
CA ALA A 26 -3.49 24.75 -1.54
C ALA A 26 -3.37 23.86 -0.30
N GLY A 27 -4.43 23.13 0.03
CA GLY A 27 -4.37 22.02 0.95
C GLY A 27 -3.40 21.02 0.35
N THR A 28 -2.16 21.05 0.82
CA THR A 28 -1.19 19.99 0.63
C THR A 28 -1.83 18.72 1.19
N PRO A 29 -2.00 17.65 0.40
CA PRO A 29 -2.42 16.38 0.95
C PRO A 29 -1.37 15.93 1.97
N THR A 30 -1.77 15.85 3.23
CA THR A 30 -1.08 15.08 4.26
C THR A 30 -1.00 13.64 3.77
N PRO A 31 0.17 13.00 3.64
CA PRO A 31 0.24 11.56 3.44
C PRO A 31 -0.26 10.89 4.71
N SER A 32 -1.35 10.17 4.55
CA SER A 32 -1.85 9.13 5.45
C SER A 32 -0.73 8.16 5.79
N THR A 33 -0.52 7.84 7.06
CA THR A 33 0.16 6.59 7.42
C THR A 33 -0.80 5.47 7.03
N SER A 34 -0.65 4.92 5.82
CA SER A 34 -1.52 3.84 5.37
C SER A 34 -1.30 2.65 6.29
N GLY A 35 -2.32 2.27 7.06
CA GLY A 35 -2.39 0.93 7.60
C GLY A 35 -2.23 -0.06 6.44
N ALA A 36 -1.38 -1.07 6.61
CA ALA A 36 -1.26 -2.13 5.62
C ALA A 36 -2.36 -3.16 5.89
N VAL A 37 -3.38 -3.25 5.05
CA VAL A 37 -4.28 -4.42 5.05
C VAL A 37 -3.69 -5.43 4.09
N VAL A 38 -3.29 -6.58 4.62
CA VAL A 38 -2.69 -7.65 3.82
C VAL A 38 -3.57 -8.88 3.94
N ALA A 39 -4.32 -9.16 2.88
CA ALA A 39 -4.53 -10.54 2.47
C ALA A 39 -3.37 -10.88 1.54
N ALA A 40 -2.53 -11.83 1.94
CA ALA A 40 -1.27 -12.14 1.26
C ALA A 40 -1.47 -12.49 -0.23
N GLU A 41 -0.56 -12.01 -1.10
CA GLU A 41 -0.29 -12.71 -2.37
C GLU A 41 0.39 -14.06 -2.04
N PRO A 42 0.06 -15.15 -2.73
CA PRO A 42 0.44 -16.50 -2.29
C PRO A 42 1.93 -16.82 -2.47
N ALA A 43 2.56 -17.30 -1.40
CA ALA A 43 3.84 -18.03 -1.39
C ALA A 43 3.67 -19.49 -0.94
N ALA A 44 2.65 -19.79 -0.12
CA ALA A 44 2.43 -21.12 0.43
C ALA A 44 1.93 -22.10 -0.64
N ALA A 45 2.18 -23.40 -0.42
CA ALA A 45 1.65 -24.48 -1.26
C ALA A 45 0.11 -24.46 -1.43
N SER A 46 -0.61 -23.78 -0.53
CA SER A 46 -2.08 -23.60 -0.55
C SER A 46 -2.53 -22.26 -1.16
N GLY A 47 -1.63 -21.29 -1.27
CA GLY A 47 -1.91 -19.97 -1.85
C GLY A 47 -2.95 -19.12 -1.11
N ILE A 48 -3.15 -19.38 0.17
CA ILE A 48 -4.02 -18.61 1.08
C ILE A 48 -3.22 -18.11 2.29
N THR A 49 -3.70 -17.06 2.94
CA THR A 49 -3.23 -16.67 4.29
C THR A 49 -3.93 -17.59 5.28
N ASP A 50 -3.20 -18.41 6.02
CA ASP A 50 -3.76 -19.39 6.97
C ASP A 50 -2.74 -19.62 8.08
N PHE A 51 -2.91 -18.92 9.20
CA PHE A 51 -1.99 -18.91 10.33
C PHE A 51 -2.17 -20.13 11.24
N ASP A 52 -3.37 -20.75 11.22
CA ASP A 52 -3.71 -21.90 12.08
C ASP A 52 -3.85 -23.26 11.35
N GLY A 53 -3.69 -23.26 10.03
CA GLY A 53 -3.67 -24.46 9.19
C GLY A 53 -5.04 -25.12 9.03
N ASP A 54 -6.13 -24.39 9.28
CA ASP A 54 -7.49 -24.93 9.21
C ASP A 54 -8.05 -25.00 7.78
N GLY A 55 -7.31 -24.47 6.80
CA GLY A 55 -7.65 -24.43 5.39
C GLY A 55 -8.63 -23.32 5.01
N ARG A 56 -8.95 -22.40 5.93
CA ARG A 56 -9.74 -21.19 5.67
C ARG A 56 -8.82 -19.99 5.63
N PRO A 57 -9.12 -19.00 4.77
CA PRO A 57 -8.26 -17.84 4.68
C PRO A 57 -8.46 -16.89 5.86
N ASP A 58 -7.37 -16.52 6.50
CA ASP A 58 -7.25 -15.51 7.54
C ASP A 58 -6.98 -14.12 6.94
N VAL A 59 -7.23 -13.09 7.74
CA VAL A 59 -6.98 -11.68 7.36
C VAL A 59 -6.15 -11.01 8.44
N VAL A 60 -5.12 -10.27 8.03
CA VAL A 60 -4.37 -9.38 8.93
C VAL A 60 -4.45 -7.93 8.47
N ALA A 61 -4.68 -7.05 9.43
CA ALA A 61 -4.67 -5.61 9.25
C ALA A 61 -3.65 -4.97 10.19
N GLY A 62 -2.71 -4.22 9.63
CA GLY A 62 -1.75 -3.42 10.35
C GLY A 62 -2.32 -2.05 10.74
N GLY A 63 -2.09 -1.64 11.99
CA GLY A 63 -2.40 -0.32 12.51
C GLY A 63 -1.21 0.32 13.22
N GLN A 64 -1.35 1.56 13.67
CA GLN A 64 -0.27 2.29 14.32
C GLN A 64 0.23 1.63 15.63
N TYR A 65 -0.65 0.93 16.34
CA TYR A 65 -0.41 0.41 17.69
C TYR A 65 -0.52 -1.11 17.82
N ALA A 66 -1.15 -1.77 16.85
CA ALA A 66 -1.31 -3.21 16.82
C ALA A 66 -1.45 -3.72 15.39
N ALA A 67 -1.20 -5.01 15.21
CA ALA A 67 -1.75 -5.78 14.10
C ALA A 67 -2.95 -6.58 14.59
N VAL A 68 -4.04 -6.61 13.81
CA VAL A 68 -5.24 -7.38 14.13
C VAL A 68 -5.38 -8.52 13.14
N VAL A 69 -5.51 -9.74 13.65
CA VAL A 69 -5.70 -10.96 12.88
C VAL A 69 -7.12 -11.47 13.10
N ARG A 70 -7.85 -11.69 12.01
CA ARG A 70 -9.08 -12.47 12.02
C ARG A 70 -8.83 -13.81 11.35
N TYR A 71 -8.97 -14.86 12.12
CA TYR A 71 -8.93 -16.23 11.64
C TYR A 71 -10.20 -16.55 10.83
N GLY A 72 -10.11 -17.48 9.86
CA GLY A 72 -11.24 -17.94 9.04
C GLY A 72 -12.36 -18.60 9.85
N THR A 73 -12.07 -18.98 11.11
CA THR A 73 -13.04 -19.44 12.11
C THR A 73 -13.87 -18.31 12.74
N GLY A 74 -13.49 -17.05 12.54
CA GLY A 74 -14.06 -15.87 13.18
C GLY A 74 -13.38 -15.46 14.48
N ARG A 75 -12.38 -16.21 14.97
CA ARG A 75 -11.54 -15.79 16.10
C ARG A 75 -10.79 -14.51 15.70
N VAL A 76 -10.76 -13.52 16.59
CA VAL A 76 -9.97 -12.29 16.42
C VAL A 76 -8.86 -12.27 17.47
N GLN A 77 -7.65 -11.90 17.04
CA GLN A 77 -6.48 -11.75 17.88
C GLN A 77 -5.83 -10.40 17.59
N GLU A 78 -5.59 -9.63 18.63
CA GLU A 78 -4.78 -8.42 18.56
C GLU A 78 -3.32 -8.76 18.93
N ILE A 79 -2.38 -8.17 18.21
CA ILE A 79 -0.94 -8.27 18.45
C ILE A 79 -0.47 -6.84 18.71
N SER A 80 -0.43 -6.47 19.99
CA SER A 80 -0.08 -5.12 20.41
C SER A 80 1.44 -4.95 20.58
N THR A 81 1.89 -3.71 20.69
CA THR A 81 3.25 -3.36 21.11
C THR A 81 3.65 -3.99 22.44
N THR A 82 2.70 -4.13 23.37
CA THR A 82 2.95 -4.71 24.69
C THR A 82 3.21 -6.21 24.58
N ASP A 83 2.49 -6.91 23.71
CA ASP A 83 2.68 -8.34 23.47
C ASP A 83 4.05 -8.63 22.86
N LEU A 84 4.57 -7.70 22.05
CA LEU A 84 5.89 -7.76 21.44
C LEU A 84 7.01 -7.27 22.39
N GLY A 85 6.67 -6.84 23.61
CA GLY A 85 7.59 -6.44 24.67
C GLY A 85 8.17 -5.02 24.52
N GLU A 86 7.52 -4.14 23.76
CA GLU A 86 8.16 -2.96 23.13
C GLU A 86 7.37 -1.63 23.26
N GLY A 87 7.97 -0.55 22.74
CA GLY A 87 7.47 0.83 22.78
C GLY A 87 6.24 1.12 21.90
N PRO A 88 5.76 2.38 21.82
CA PRO A 88 4.37 2.70 21.49
C PRO A 88 3.91 2.49 20.04
N GLN A 89 4.69 1.90 19.12
CA GLN A 89 4.26 1.74 17.72
C GLN A 89 4.70 0.39 17.12
N ALA A 90 3.75 -0.51 16.89
CA ALA A 90 3.95 -1.76 16.16
C ALA A 90 2.70 -2.00 15.30
N GLY A 91 2.88 -2.53 14.09
CA GLY A 91 1.76 -2.83 13.19
C GLY A 91 1.67 -1.97 11.94
N THR A 92 2.54 -0.96 11.75
CA THR A 92 2.40 -0.02 10.61
C THR A 92 2.58 -0.68 9.25
N GLY A 93 3.37 -1.75 9.20
CA GLY A 93 3.56 -2.62 8.05
C GLY A 93 3.46 -4.07 8.50
N VAL A 94 2.74 -4.88 7.71
CA VAL A 94 2.58 -6.31 7.95
C VAL A 94 2.87 -7.11 6.68
N LEU A 95 3.35 -8.34 6.83
CA LEU A 95 3.50 -9.31 5.74
C LEU A 95 3.12 -10.68 6.25
N ALA A 96 2.14 -11.32 5.60
CA ALA A 96 1.74 -12.69 5.90
C ALA A 96 2.27 -13.65 4.83
N ARG A 97 3.19 -14.54 5.17
CA ARG A 97 3.83 -15.52 4.26
C ARG A 97 4.35 -16.70 5.06
N ASP A 98 4.39 -17.89 4.46
CA ASP A 98 5.15 -19.02 5.00
C ASP A 98 6.66 -18.74 4.79
N LEU A 99 7.36 -18.36 5.85
CA LEU A 99 8.76 -17.92 5.80
C LEU A 99 9.73 -19.09 6.01
N ASN A 100 9.30 -20.11 6.74
CA ASN A 100 10.12 -21.27 7.12
C ASN A 100 9.75 -22.55 6.34
N ALA A 101 8.78 -22.48 5.43
CA ALA A 101 8.25 -23.57 4.63
C ALA A 101 7.65 -24.73 5.44
N ASP A 102 7.05 -24.44 6.59
CA ASP A 102 6.42 -25.44 7.46
C ASP A 102 4.93 -25.70 7.12
N GLY A 103 4.37 -24.92 6.20
CA GLY A 103 2.99 -25.04 5.73
C GLY A 103 1.98 -24.18 6.49
N TYR A 104 2.41 -23.44 7.52
CA TYR A 104 1.61 -22.39 8.14
C TYR A 104 2.03 -21.03 7.59
N THR A 105 1.09 -20.08 7.58
CA THR A 105 1.43 -18.70 7.30
C THR A 105 2.10 -18.09 8.53
N ASP A 106 3.19 -17.35 8.32
CA ASP A 106 3.85 -16.55 9.35
C ASP A 106 3.54 -15.07 9.16
N LEU A 107 3.73 -14.28 10.21
CA LEU A 107 3.52 -12.84 10.20
C LEU A 107 4.82 -12.09 10.51
N VAL A 108 5.16 -11.13 9.64
CA VAL A 108 6.15 -10.10 9.95
C VAL A 108 5.42 -8.80 10.28
N VAL A 109 5.74 -8.20 11.43
CA VAL A 109 5.25 -6.89 11.84
C VAL A 109 6.41 -5.90 11.95
N THR A 110 6.22 -4.68 11.43
CA THR A 110 7.22 -3.62 11.56
C THR A 110 6.92 -2.69 12.74
N GLN A 111 7.97 -2.28 13.42
CA GLN A 111 8.00 -1.11 14.29
C GLN A 111 8.91 -0.05 13.63
N PRO A 112 8.34 1.06 13.14
CA PRO A 112 9.13 2.12 12.52
C PRO A 112 9.91 2.87 13.60
N GLY A 113 11.17 3.17 13.33
CA GLY A 113 12.00 3.98 14.20
C GLY A 113 11.84 5.47 13.87
N TRP A 114 10.73 6.10 14.27
CA TRP A 114 10.53 7.54 14.01
C TRP A 114 11.40 8.42 14.93
N PRO A 115 12.04 9.48 14.40
CA PRO A 115 12.95 10.35 15.18
C PRO A 115 12.27 11.07 16.35
N GLU A 116 10.96 11.27 16.27
CA GLU A 116 10.15 11.98 17.28
C GLU A 116 10.05 11.24 18.62
N PHE A 117 10.39 9.93 18.63
CA PHE A 117 10.31 9.08 19.81
C PHE A 117 11.66 8.79 20.48
N ASN A 118 12.63 9.70 20.34
CA ASN A 118 13.85 9.84 21.16
C ASN A 118 14.70 8.56 21.30
N ASP A 119 15.81 8.46 20.56
CA ASP A 119 17.05 7.66 20.78
C ASP A 119 17.02 6.20 21.34
N ARG A 120 15.88 5.63 21.74
CA ARG A 120 15.74 4.33 22.42
C ARG A 120 15.02 3.26 21.59
N SER A 121 14.14 3.64 20.66
CA SER A 121 13.53 2.70 19.72
C SER A 121 14.48 2.49 18.53
N SER A 122 15.03 1.29 18.42
CA SER A 122 15.60 0.83 17.15
C SER A 122 14.45 0.37 16.26
N PRO A 123 14.47 0.64 14.94
CA PRO A 123 13.49 0.02 14.05
C PRO A 123 13.63 -1.50 14.16
N SER A 124 12.49 -2.17 14.24
CA SER A 124 12.45 -3.61 14.49
C SER A 124 11.49 -4.30 13.54
N LEU A 125 11.83 -5.55 13.22
CA LEU A 125 10.93 -6.52 12.61
C LEU A 125 10.60 -7.57 13.66
N TYR A 126 9.33 -7.90 13.83
CA TYR A 126 8.89 -9.02 14.66
C TYR A 126 8.40 -10.13 13.76
N PHE A 127 8.99 -11.30 13.90
CA PHE A 127 8.60 -12.52 13.19
C PHE A 127 7.77 -13.38 14.14
N LEU A 128 6.53 -13.66 13.76
CA LEU A 128 5.64 -14.56 14.47
C LEU A 128 5.35 -15.74 13.55
N PHE A 129 5.76 -16.94 13.96
CA PHE A 129 5.55 -18.15 13.17
C PHE A 129 4.15 -18.71 13.40
N GLY A 130 3.50 -19.15 12.33
CA GLY A 130 2.22 -19.85 12.40
C GLY A 130 2.35 -21.23 13.03
N SER A 131 1.23 -21.77 13.49
CA SER A 131 1.18 -23.10 14.10
C SER A 131 -0.26 -23.61 14.12
N ALA A 132 -0.51 -24.86 14.50
CA ALA A 132 -1.87 -25.38 14.63
C ALA A 132 -2.75 -24.61 15.64
N GLU A 133 -2.13 -23.81 16.53
CA GLU A 133 -2.80 -22.94 17.49
C GLU A 133 -2.98 -21.50 16.99
N GLY A 134 -2.40 -21.17 15.83
CA GLY A 134 -2.27 -19.82 15.28
C GLY A 134 -0.97 -19.13 15.72
N LEU A 135 -1.00 -17.80 15.75
CA LEU A 135 0.13 -16.96 16.14
C LEU A 135 0.26 -16.84 17.66
N ASP A 136 1.50 -16.96 18.17
CA ASP A 136 1.85 -16.69 19.58
C ASP A 136 2.81 -15.48 19.68
N PRO A 137 2.31 -14.29 20.07
CA PRO A 137 3.13 -13.10 20.29
C PRO A 137 4.24 -13.29 21.33
N ALA A 138 4.04 -14.18 22.32
CA ALA A 138 5.05 -14.45 23.33
C ALA A 138 6.29 -15.18 22.77
N GLN A 139 6.20 -15.74 21.55
CA GLN A 139 7.30 -16.37 20.82
C GLN A 139 7.83 -15.49 19.68
N ALA A 140 7.40 -14.23 19.59
CA ALA A 140 7.86 -13.33 18.54
C ALA A 140 9.38 -13.16 18.56
N HIS A 141 10.02 -13.27 17.39
CA HIS A 141 11.44 -13.04 17.22
C HIS A 141 11.69 -11.61 16.75
N ALA A 142 12.27 -10.78 17.62
CA ALA A 142 12.62 -9.40 17.29
C ALA A 142 13.98 -9.32 16.59
N VAL A 143 14.01 -8.65 15.43
CA VAL A 143 15.23 -8.37 14.66
C VAL A 143 15.41 -6.87 14.54
N LEU A 144 16.56 -6.39 15.02
CA LEU A 144 16.96 -4.99 14.84
C LEU A 144 17.26 -4.71 13.37
N ALA A 145 16.62 -3.67 12.85
CA ALA A 145 16.84 -3.20 11.49
C ALA A 145 17.88 -2.06 11.44
N PRO A 146 18.53 -1.86 10.28
CA PRO A 146 19.26 -0.63 10.01
C PRO A 146 18.37 0.59 10.22
N ARG A 147 18.91 1.64 10.86
CA ARG A 147 18.22 2.94 10.98
C ARG A 147 18.16 3.59 9.60
N VAL A 148 16.99 3.58 8.97
CA VAL A 148 16.68 4.26 7.70
C VAL A 148 15.30 4.93 7.78
N ALA A 149 15.14 6.12 7.17
CA ALA A 149 13.94 6.93 7.31
C ALA A 149 12.77 6.26 6.60
N GLY A 150 11.61 6.26 7.24
CA GLY A 150 10.42 5.56 6.74
C GLY A 150 10.53 4.03 6.73
N PHE A 151 11.50 3.42 7.43
CA PHE A 151 11.64 1.96 7.50
C PHE A 151 10.31 1.30 7.91
N GLY A 152 9.91 0.28 7.17
CA GLY A 152 8.73 -0.52 7.48
C GLY A 152 7.46 -0.02 6.79
N ALA A 153 7.56 0.94 5.87
CA ALA A 153 6.39 1.46 5.13
C ALA A 153 5.75 0.40 4.21
N SER A 154 6.52 -0.56 3.73
CA SER A 154 6.04 -1.68 2.91
C SER A 154 6.96 -2.89 3.03
N LEU A 155 6.44 -4.08 2.73
CA LEU A 155 7.20 -5.34 2.79
C LEU A 155 6.86 -6.22 1.59
N ALA A 156 7.84 -6.97 1.10
CA ALA A 156 7.61 -8.07 0.15
C ALA A 156 8.62 -9.20 0.39
N LEU A 157 8.18 -10.44 0.22
CA LEU A 157 9.04 -11.62 0.21
C LEU A 157 9.36 -12.00 -1.23
N VAL A 158 10.63 -11.94 -1.62
CA VAL A 158 11.09 -12.50 -2.90
C VAL A 158 11.60 -13.90 -2.61
N GLU A 159 10.94 -14.93 -3.15
CA GLU A 159 11.16 -16.32 -2.75
C GLU A 159 12.31 -17.00 -3.51
N GLU A 160 12.54 -16.58 -4.76
CA GLU A 160 13.51 -17.22 -5.63
C GLU A 160 14.74 -16.33 -5.93
N PRO A 161 15.94 -16.91 -6.06
CA PRO A 161 16.27 -18.33 -5.89
C PRO A 161 16.41 -18.76 -4.43
N THR A 162 16.50 -17.80 -3.52
CA THR A 162 16.48 -18.00 -2.07
C THR A 162 15.63 -16.89 -1.44
N PRO A 163 14.87 -17.17 -0.37
CA PRO A 163 14.01 -16.17 0.23
C PRO A 163 14.76 -14.94 0.73
N VAL A 164 14.26 -13.76 0.38
CA VAL A 164 14.72 -12.47 0.91
C VAL A 164 13.52 -11.60 1.23
N LEU A 165 13.43 -11.18 2.49
CA LEU A 165 12.47 -10.16 2.92
C LEU A 165 13.01 -8.80 2.50
N VAL A 166 12.22 -8.04 1.76
CA VAL A 166 12.56 -6.67 1.37
C VAL A 166 11.60 -5.70 2.03
N VAL A 167 12.15 -4.71 2.72
CA VAL A 167 11.42 -3.68 3.46
C VAL A 167 11.64 -2.34 2.79
N GLY A 168 10.55 -1.64 2.50
CA GLY A 168 10.54 -0.29 1.96
C GLY A 168 10.84 0.74 3.04
N ALA A 169 11.65 1.73 2.66
CA ALA A 169 12.01 2.87 3.50
C ALA A 169 12.01 4.13 2.63
N PRO A 170 10.83 4.66 2.25
CA PRO A 170 10.70 5.75 1.29
C PRO A 170 11.33 7.08 1.73
N GLY A 171 11.78 7.20 2.98
CA GLY A 171 12.37 8.42 3.53
C GLY A 171 11.38 9.24 4.36
N ASP A 172 11.87 10.34 4.95
CA ASP A 172 11.04 11.29 5.68
C ASP A 172 10.31 12.21 4.71
N VAL A 173 8.98 12.13 4.68
CA VAL A 173 8.12 13.11 3.99
C VAL A 173 8.10 14.46 4.74
N TYR A 174 8.73 14.53 5.92
CA TYR A 174 8.61 15.65 6.86
C TYR A 174 9.95 16.13 7.46
N GLY A 175 10.95 16.42 6.62
CA GLY A 175 11.98 17.47 6.83
C GLY A 175 12.75 17.56 8.18
N GLY A 176 12.71 16.55 9.04
CA GLY A 176 13.18 16.64 10.42
C GLY A 176 14.47 15.88 10.71
N SER A 177 14.76 14.80 9.99
CA SER A 177 15.97 14.01 10.25
C SER A 177 17.14 14.45 9.35
N ARG A 178 18.27 14.73 10.00
CA ARG A 178 19.58 14.96 9.36
C ARG A 178 20.22 13.71 8.80
N GLU A 179 19.56 12.58 9.01
CA GLU A 179 20.05 11.27 8.70
C GLU A 179 19.22 10.78 7.51
N LEU A 180 19.88 10.07 6.59
CA LEU A 180 19.28 9.06 5.70
C LEU A 180 19.17 9.48 4.22
N VAL A 181 19.40 8.49 3.38
CA VAL A 181 19.79 8.59 1.96
C VAL A 181 18.69 9.29 1.15
N ALA A 182 19.04 10.38 0.46
CA ALA A 182 18.11 11.08 -0.42
C ALA A 182 17.48 10.13 -1.45
N GLY A 183 16.15 10.09 -1.49
CA GLY A 183 15.38 9.40 -2.51
C GLY A 183 14.88 7.99 -2.18
N GLY A 184 14.70 7.71 -0.88
CA GLY A 184 14.22 6.44 -0.37
C GLY A 184 15.23 5.30 -0.49
N THR A 185 14.99 4.21 0.25
CA THR A 185 15.84 3.01 0.26
C THR A 185 15.01 1.75 0.36
N LEU A 186 15.63 0.63 -0.04
CA LEU A 186 15.14 -0.71 0.28
C LEU A 186 16.10 -1.36 1.26
N VAL A 187 15.59 -2.14 2.21
CA VAL A 187 16.41 -2.95 3.11
C VAL A 187 16.10 -4.42 2.86
N ALA A 188 17.11 -5.21 2.48
CA ALA A 188 16.95 -6.63 2.18
C ALA A 188 17.53 -7.50 3.29
N PHE A 189 16.76 -8.49 3.75
CA PHE A 189 17.11 -9.47 4.77
C PHE A 189 17.03 -10.88 4.15
N PRO A 190 18.15 -11.48 3.72
CA PRO A 190 18.17 -12.87 3.26
C PRO A 190 17.74 -13.79 4.40
N LEU A 191 16.75 -14.65 4.17
CA LEU A 191 16.21 -15.54 5.21
C LEU A 191 16.92 -16.90 5.21
N GLY A 192 17.10 -17.47 6.39
CA GLY A 192 17.51 -18.84 6.60
C GLY A 192 16.36 -19.82 6.38
N ALA A 193 16.66 -21.12 6.49
CA ALA A 193 15.64 -22.17 6.40
C ALA A 193 14.65 -22.15 7.59
N ASP A 194 14.99 -21.44 8.66
CA ASP A 194 14.14 -21.16 9.82
C ASP A 194 13.23 -19.94 9.61
N GLY A 195 13.25 -19.32 8.41
CA GLY A 195 12.45 -18.14 8.09
C GLY A 195 12.97 -16.84 8.72
N LEU A 196 14.06 -16.89 9.49
CA LEU A 196 14.65 -15.72 10.14
C LEU A 196 15.76 -15.09 9.30
N PRO A 197 16.03 -13.78 9.45
CA PRO A 197 17.18 -13.14 8.81
C PRO A 197 18.50 -13.83 9.14
N SER A 198 19.19 -14.31 8.11
CA SER A 198 20.50 -14.99 8.21
C SER A 198 21.67 -14.02 8.35
N ALA A 199 21.44 -12.72 8.13
CA ALA A 199 22.41 -11.65 8.23
C ALA A 199 21.71 -10.32 8.55
N GLY A 200 22.50 -9.30 8.91
CA GLY A 200 21.99 -7.94 9.05
C GLY A 200 21.46 -7.38 7.72
N GLY A 201 20.47 -6.49 7.80
CA GLY A 201 19.79 -5.92 6.63
C GLY A 201 20.73 -5.13 5.71
N TRP A 202 20.65 -5.39 4.40
CA TRP A 202 21.41 -4.71 3.37
C TRP A 202 20.65 -3.50 2.84
N VAL A 203 21.20 -2.31 3.00
CA VAL A 203 20.57 -1.06 2.56
C VAL A 203 20.91 -0.78 1.10
N TYR A 204 19.88 -0.63 0.28
CA TYR A 204 19.95 -0.31 -1.14
C TYR A 204 19.44 1.10 -1.41
N SER A 205 20.35 1.97 -1.84
CA SER A 205 19.98 3.21 -2.49
C SER A 205 19.60 2.97 -3.96
N ARG A 206 18.96 3.96 -4.58
CA ARG A 206 18.68 3.96 -6.02
C ARG A 206 19.91 3.61 -6.88
N SER A 207 21.08 4.18 -6.55
CA SER A 207 22.31 3.91 -7.30
C SER A 207 22.85 2.50 -7.06
N ALA A 208 22.73 1.97 -5.85
CA ALA A 208 23.13 0.59 -5.53
C ALA A 208 22.30 -0.45 -6.31
N LEU A 209 21.03 -0.13 -6.60
CA LEU A 209 20.13 -0.94 -7.42
C LEU A 209 20.43 -0.86 -8.93
N GLY A 210 21.34 0.02 -9.35
CA GLY A 210 21.68 0.25 -10.76
C GLY A 210 20.66 1.10 -11.53
N LEU A 211 19.77 1.80 -10.83
CA LEU A 211 18.74 2.63 -11.45
C LEU A 211 19.34 3.95 -11.98
N SER A 212 18.83 4.41 -13.13
CA SER A 212 19.34 5.63 -13.79
C SER A 212 18.93 6.91 -13.05
N GLY A 213 19.79 7.93 -13.09
CA GLY A 213 19.55 9.21 -12.41
C GLY A 213 19.87 9.15 -10.91
N LYS A 214 20.28 10.29 -10.35
CA LYS A 214 20.53 10.40 -8.91
C LYS A 214 19.20 10.52 -8.17
N GLY A 215 19.09 9.84 -7.02
CA GLY A 215 17.99 10.06 -6.09
C GLY A 215 17.97 11.50 -5.59
N ARG A 216 16.78 12.07 -5.44
CA ARG A 216 16.52 13.38 -4.82
C ARG A 216 15.75 13.21 -3.52
N GLU A 217 15.80 14.20 -2.64
CA GLU A 217 15.21 14.17 -1.29
C GLU A 217 13.72 13.78 -1.26
N LEU A 218 12.97 14.03 -2.34
CA LEU A 218 11.54 13.71 -2.46
C LEU A 218 11.22 12.43 -3.26
N ASP A 219 12.22 11.69 -3.75
CA ASP A 219 11.91 10.40 -4.38
C ASP A 219 11.54 9.40 -3.28
N GLU A 220 10.40 8.72 -3.39
CA GLU A 220 9.91 7.84 -2.32
C GLU A 220 10.16 6.36 -2.67
N LEU A 221 11.41 5.97 -2.92
CA LEU A 221 11.72 4.57 -3.26
C LEU A 221 11.30 3.61 -2.14
N GLY A 222 10.41 2.68 -2.47
CA GLY A 222 9.92 1.68 -1.53
C GLY A 222 8.58 2.06 -0.88
N THR A 223 7.84 3.03 -1.42
CA THR A 223 6.47 3.32 -0.93
C THR A 223 5.54 2.11 -1.01
N SER A 224 5.66 1.31 -2.07
CA SER A 224 4.89 0.06 -2.24
C SER A 224 5.81 -1.01 -2.84
N LEU A 225 5.64 -2.25 -2.40
CA LEU A 225 6.44 -3.40 -2.81
C LEU A 225 5.54 -4.58 -3.20
N ALA A 226 5.92 -5.28 -4.27
CA ALA A 226 5.28 -6.51 -4.69
C ALA A 226 6.30 -7.45 -5.36
N SER A 227 6.12 -8.76 -5.23
CA SER A 227 7.09 -9.76 -5.70
C SER A 227 6.43 -10.94 -6.42
N SER A 228 7.16 -11.51 -7.38
CA SER A 228 6.77 -12.73 -8.08
C SER A 228 7.99 -13.54 -8.47
N GLY A 229 8.20 -14.70 -7.83
CA GLY A 229 9.42 -15.50 -7.99
C GLY A 229 10.66 -14.68 -7.62
N SER A 230 11.51 -14.39 -8.60
CA SER A 230 12.73 -13.57 -8.43
C SER A 230 12.56 -12.08 -8.76
N LEU A 231 11.35 -11.66 -9.17
CA LEU A 231 11.00 -10.29 -9.48
C LEU A 231 10.57 -9.55 -8.21
N LEU A 232 11.07 -8.32 -8.06
CA LEU A 232 10.57 -7.33 -7.09
C LEU A 232 10.19 -6.05 -7.84
N LEU A 233 9.00 -5.54 -7.56
CA LEU A 233 8.57 -4.20 -7.96
C LEU A 233 8.67 -3.29 -6.74
N ALA A 234 9.27 -2.12 -6.91
CA ALA A 234 9.28 -1.07 -5.90
C ALA A 234 8.78 0.24 -6.48
N GLY A 235 7.70 0.75 -5.89
CA GLY A 235 7.16 2.06 -6.20
C GLY A 235 8.15 3.17 -5.85
N ILE A 236 8.22 4.17 -6.73
CA ILE A 236 8.96 5.42 -6.50
C ILE A 236 8.03 6.58 -6.90
N PRO A 237 6.91 6.79 -6.19
CA PRO A 237 6.07 7.96 -6.43
C PRO A 237 6.86 9.24 -6.15
N MET A 238 6.30 10.38 -6.55
CA MET A 238 6.92 11.71 -6.42
C MET A 238 8.25 11.90 -7.17
N ARG A 239 8.74 10.89 -7.90
CA ARG A 239 9.95 10.99 -8.73
C ARG A 239 9.80 12.05 -9.83
N ASP A 240 10.69 13.04 -9.82
CA ASP A 240 10.84 14.00 -10.91
C ASP A 240 11.50 13.39 -12.15
N LEU A 241 10.81 13.42 -13.28
CA LEU A 241 11.36 13.09 -14.58
C LEU A 241 11.79 14.36 -15.34
N PRO A 242 12.68 14.28 -16.35
CA PRO A 242 13.20 15.46 -17.05
C PRO A 242 12.17 16.45 -17.59
N ARG A 243 10.91 16.01 -17.78
CA ARG A 243 9.82 16.80 -18.35
C ARG A 243 8.61 16.97 -17.42
N ALA A 244 8.62 16.38 -16.23
CA ALA A 244 7.48 16.40 -15.33
C ALA A 244 7.89 16.17 -13.87
N GLU A 245 7.43 17.07 -13.00
CA GLU A 245 7.58 16.95 -11.55
C GLU A 245 6.62 15.91 -10.98
N ASN A 246 7.03 15.16 -9.97
CA ASN A 246 6.18 14.14 -9.31
C ASN A 246 5.52 13.16 -10.30
N ALA A 247 6.20 12.82 -11.40
CA ALA A 247 5.67 11.94 -12.42
C ALA A 247 5.62 10.48 -11.92
N GLY A 248 6.61 10.07 -11.13
CA GLY A 248 6.71 8.74 -10.56
C GLY A 248 7.41 7.71 -11.47
N GLU A 249 7.94 6.67 -10.86
CA GLU A 249 8.58 5.52 -11.49
C GLU A 249 8.26 4.23 -10.72
N VAL A 250 8.47 3.07 -11.34
CA VAL A 250 8.58 1.78 -10.65
C VAL A 250 9.94 1.17 -10.94
N ALA A 251 10.69 0.81 -9.90
CA ALA A 251 11.86 -0.04 -10.04
C ALA A 251 11.44 -1.49 -10.28
N VAL A 252 11.90 -2.06 -11.39
CA VAL A 252 11.73 -3.48 -11.74
C VAL A 252 13.05 -4.17 -11.45
N LEU A 253 13.12 -4.82 -10.30
CA LEU A 253 14.32 -5.38 -9.70
C LEU A 253 14.29 -6.91 -9.78
N ARG A 254 15.47 -7.51 -9.90
CA ARG A 254 15.67 -8.95 -9.82
C ARG A 254 16.54 -9.26 -8.62
N TRP A 255 16.13 -10.27 -7.86
CA TRP A 255 16.96 -10.96 -6.88
C TRP A 255 17.69 -12.13 -7.56
N ASP A 256 19.00 -12.24 -7.34
CA ASP A 256 19.83 -13.33 -7.87
C ASP A 256 20.38 -14.27 -6.78
N GLY A 257 19.92 -14.11 -5.54
CA GLY A 257 20.45 -14.80 -4.35
C GLY A 257 21.52 -14.00 -3.60
N TYR A 258 22.04 -12.92 -4.18
CA TYR A 258 23.11 -12.11 -3.60
C TYR A 258 22.86 -10.61 -3.66
N ALA A 259 22.15 -10.11 -4.67
CA ALA A 259 21.88 -8.68 -4.81
C ALA A 259 20.55 -8.39 -5.51
N LEU A 260 19.97 -7.24 -5.17
CA LEU A 260 18.89 -6.63 -5.94
C LEU A 260 19.46 -5.71 -7.02
N ARG A 261 19.05 -5.91 -8.27
CA ARG A 261 19.44 -5.07 -9.41
C ARG A 261 18.33 -4.92 -10.42
N GLY A 262 18.24 -3.77 -11.07
CA GLY A 262 17.23 -3.61 -12.10
C GLY A 262 17.26 -2.28 -12.83
N LYS A 263 16.08 -1.89 -13.31
CA LYS A 263 15.84 -0.65 -14.05
C LYS A 263 14.52 -0.03 -13.62
N ALA A 264 14.40 1.28 -13.80
CA ALA A 264 13.13 1.97 -13.60
C ALA A 264 12.28 1.89 -14.87
N LEU A 265 10.96 1.83 -14.68
CA LEU A 265 9.94 2.05 -15.70
C LEU A 265 9.08 3.27 -15.29
N ASP A 266 8.59 3.98 -16.29
CA ASP A 266 7.72 5.16 -16.19
C ASP A 266 6.74 5.17 -17.38
N GLU A 267 5.93 6.23 -17.50
CA GLU A 267 5.01 6.39 -18.64
C GLU A 267 5.70 6.68 -19.98
N ASP A 268 6.99 7.06 -19.99
CA ASP A 268 7.77 7.27 -21.22
C ASP A 268 8.43 5.95 -21.70
N THR A 269 8.36 4.91 -20.88
CA THR A 269 8.87 3.58 -21.22
C THR A 269 8.17 3.03 -22.44
N LYS A 270 8.96 2.59 -23.43
CA LYS A 270 8.45 2.03 -24.68
C LYS A 270 7.38 0.96 -24.44
N GLY A 271 6.18 1.23 -24.96
CA GLY A 271 5.05 0.32 -24.94
C GLY A 271 4.12 0.53 -23.75
N VAL A 272 4.49 1.32 -22.73
CA VAL A 272 3.58 1.76 -21.67
C VAL A 272 2.63 2.81 -22.26
N PRO A 273 1.31 2.58 -22.27
CA PRO A 273 0.35 3.58 -22.69
C PRO A 273 0.31 4.80 -21.76
N GLY A 274 0.29 5.98 -22.35
CA GLY A 274 0.24 7.26 -21.64
C GLY A 274 1.30 8.23 -22.15
N THR A 275 1.35 9.38 -21.51
CA THR A 275 2.43 10.37 -21.67
C THR A 275 2.79 10.83 -20.27
N VAL A 276 4.09 10.87 -19.95
CA VAL A 276 4.57 11.45 -18.69
C VAL A 276 3.98 12.85 -18.48
N GLY A 277 3.45 13.10 -17.29
CA GLY A 277 2.93 14.39 -16.89
C GLY A 277 3.12 14.65 -15.40
N ALA A 278 2.99 15.91 -15.01
CA ALA A 278 3.25 16.31 -13.63
C ALA A 278 2.21 15.75 -12.67
N ASN A 279 2.65 15.30 -11.49
CA ASN A 279 1.82 14.71 -10.43
C ASN A 279 1.08 13.42 -10.83
N HIS A 280 1.48 12.75 -11.91
CA HIS A 280 0.89 11.49 -12.33
C HIS A 280 1.12 10.36 -11.32
N ASN A 281 2.22 10.43 -10.55
CA ASN A 281 2.55 9.50 -9.48
C ASN A 281 2.45 8.02 -9.92
N PHE A 282 3.07 7.72 -11.06
CA PHE A 282 3.26 6.36 -11.55
C PHE A 282 4.03 5.55 -10.50
N GLY A 283 3.52 4.37 -10.15
CA GLY A 283 4.18 3.54 -9.14
C GLY A 283 3.86 3.91 -7.69
N ARG A 284 2.80 4.68 -7.43
CA ARG A 284 2.34 4.92 -6.06
C ARG A 284 1.99 3.62 -5.34
N ASP A 285 1.36 2.70 -6.05
CA ASP A 285 1.02 1.37 -5.55
C ASP A 285 1.25 0.30 -6.62
N VAL A 286 1.68 -0.87 -6.20
CA VAL A 286 2.04 -2.00 -7.07
C VAL A 286 1.55 -3.32 -6.48
N SER A 287 1.16 -4.26 -7.35
CA SER A 287 0.81 -5.62 -6.95
C SER A 287 1.17 -6.61 -8.05
N THR A 288 1.39 -7.88 -7.68
CA THR A 288 1.81 -8.95 -8.58
C THR A 288 1.15 -10.26 -8.21
N GLY A 289 0.51 -10.92 -9.17
CA GLY A 289 -0.24 -12.16 -8.94
C GLY A 289 -0.68 -12.79 -10.26
N ASP A 290 -0.89 -14.11 -10.25
CA ASP A 290 -1.35 -14.89 -11.42
C ASP A 290 -0.53 -14.66 -12.72
N GLY A 291 0.76 -14.34 -12.59
CA GLY A 291 1.66 -14.03 -13.73
C GLY A 291 1.51 -12.62 -14.31
N TYR A 292 0.88 -11.72 -13.58
CA TYR A 292 0.69 -10.32 -13.95
C TYR A 292 1.24 -9.39 -12.87
N ALA A 293 1.53 -8.16 -13.29
CA ALA A 293 1.82 -7.06 -12.41
C ALA A 293 0.86 -5.92 -12.73
N VAL A 294 0.57 -5.11 -11.72
CA VAL A 294 -0.24 -3.91 -11.88
C VAL A 294 0.43 -2.74 -11.16
N VAL A 295 0.39 -1.58 -11.81
CA VAL A 295 0.97 -0.34 -11.32
C VAL A 295 -0.08 0.75 -11.34
N SER A 296 -0.23 1.48 -10.23
CA SER A 296 -1.14 2.62 -10.15
C SER A 296 -0.55 3.87 -10.80
N VAL A 297 -1.40 4.69 -11.43
CA VAL A 297 -1.08 6.03 -11.95
C VAL A 297 -2.07 7.03 -11.33
N SER A 298 -1.93 7.17 -10.02
CA SER A 298 -2.90 7.81 -9.12
C SER A 298 -3.29 9.25 -9.50
N GLY A 299 -2.41 10.01 -10.16
CA GLY A 299 -2.69 11.37 -10.60
C GLY A 299 -3.62 11.47 -11.82
N THR A 300 -3.76 10.39 -12.59
CA THR A 300 -4.56 10.38 -13.84
C THR A 300 -5.76 9.45 -13.80
N ALA A 301 -6.08 8.91 -12.63
CA ALA A 301 -7.17 7.96 -12.46
C ALA A 301 -7.04 6.75 -13.41
N ARG A 302 -5.84 6.18 -13.50
CA ARG A 302 -5.46 5.11 -14.43
C ARG A 302 -4.66 4.03 -13.71
N VAL A 303 -4.81 2.81 -14.19
CA VAL A 303 -4.03 1.65 -13.77
C VAL A 303 -3.31 1.06 -14.98
N GLN A 304 -2.06 0.65 -14.79
CA GLN A 304 -1.20 0.11 -15.84
C GLN A 304 -0.87 -1.36 -15.55
N PRO A 305 -1.54 -2.32 -16.22
CA PRO A 305 -1.19 -3.73 -16.11
C PRO A 305 0.01 -4.11 -16.98
N PHE A 306 0.66 -5.20 -16.58
CA PHE A 306 1.74 -5.85 -17.29
C PHE A 306 1.59 -7.36 -17.20
N ARG A 307 1.99 -8.09 -18.25
CA ARG A 307 2.31 -9.52 -18.14
C ARG A 307 3.72 -9.69 -17.59
N ILE A 308 3.89 -10.61 -16.65
CA ILE A 308 5.21 -11.01 -16.16
C ILE A 308 5.76 -12.10 -17.10
N SER A 309 6.96 -11.89 -17.63
CA SER A 309 7.67 -12.86 -18.48
C SER A 309 9.09 -13.02 -17.95
N GLY A 310 9.29 -14.04 -17.10
CA GLY A 310 10.49 -14.14 -16.26
C GLY A 310 10.61 -12.92 -15.35
N HIS A 311 11.73 -12.19 -15.44
CA HIS A 311 11.98 -10.96 -14.68
C HIS A 311 11.66 -9.68 -15.46
N LYS A 312 10.84 -9.76 -16.51
CA LYS A 312 10.47 -8.62 -17.36
C LYS A 312 8.98 -8.36 -17.30
N LEU A 313 8.62 -7.09 -17.37
CA LEU A 313 7.25 -6.64 -17.55
C LEU A 313 6.97 -6.35 -19.02
N VAL A 314 5.89 -6.91 -19.53
CA VAL A 314 5.37 -6.65 -20.88
C VAL A 314 4.11 -5.78 -20.74
N PRO A 315 4.14 -4.50 -21.18
CA PRO A 315 3.01 -3.60 -21.03
C PRO A 315 1.72 -4.12 -21.67
N MET A 316 0.61 -3.92 -20.98
CA MET A 316 -0.75 -4.18 -21.47
C MET A 316 -1.50 -2.86 -21.72
N PRO A 317 -2.67 -2.87 -22.39
CA PRO A 317 -3.54 -1.70 -22.43
C PRO A 317 -3.84 -1.19 -21.01
N SER A 318 -3.76 0.12 -20.82
CA SER A 318 -4.10 0.74 -19.55
C SER A 318 -5.59 0.61 -19.25
N ILE A 319 -5.93 0.55 -17.97
CA ILE A 319 -7.30 0.53 -17.50
C ILE A 319 -7.62 1.93 -16.95
N ASP A 320 -8.61 2.58 -17.56
CA ASP A 320 -9.23 3.80 -17.03
C ASP A 320 -10.75 3.70 -17.20
N ARG A 321 -11.48 4.72 -16.78
CA ARG A 321 -12.95 4.72 -16.82
C ARG A 321 -13.59 4.69 -18.21
N ARG A 322 -12.81 4.93 -19.25
CA ARG A 322 -13.23 4.82 -20.66
C ARG A 322 -13.01 3.41 -21.20
N SER A 323 -12.32 2.54 -20.46
CA SER A 323 -12.17 1.14 -20.81
C SER A 323 -13.52 0.43 -20.85
N ALA A 324 -13.62 -0.61 -21.67
CA ALA A 324 -14.86 -1.37 -21.84
C ALA A 324 -15.30 -2.00 -20.52
N GLY A 325 -16.62 -1.99 -20.26
CA GLY A 325 -17.22 -2.61 -19.05
C GLY A 325 -17.51 -1.63 -17.92
N PHE A 326 -16.88 -0.45 -17.89
CA PHE A 326 -17.27 0.59 -16.94
C PHE A 326 -18.63 1.21 -17.33
N SER A 327 -19.56 1.22 -16.38
CA SER A 327 -20.86 1.90 -16.53
C SER A 327 -21.00 2.99 -15.47
N GLY A 328 -21.49 4.17 -15.86
CA GLY A 328 -21.89 5.23 -14.92
C GLY A 328 -20.99 6.46 -14.79
N LYS A 329 -21.56 7.50 -14.15
CA LYS A 329 -20.98 8.83 -13.91
C LYS A 329 -20.39 8.99 -12.50
N ALA A 330 -19.79 7.96 -11.91
CA ALA A 330 -19.08 8.10 -10.62
C ALA A 330 -18.07 9.25 -10.70
N ARG A 331 -17.74 9.94 -9.60
CA ARG A 331 -16.83 11.11 -9.64
C ARG A 331 -15.45 10.84 -9.03
N SER A 332 -15.25 9.68 -8.42
CA SER A 332 -14.07 9.32 -7.62
C SER A 332 -12.75 9.29 -8.41
N ARG A 333 -11.64 9.62 -7.73
CA ARG A 333 -10.29 9.21 -8.11
C ARG A 333 -10.25 7.68 -8.20
N TYR A 334 -9.83 7.16 -9.35
CA TYR A 334 -9.68 5.73 -9.63
C TYR A 334 -8.20 5.36 -9.54
N GLY A 335 -7.84 4.11 -9.21
CA GLY A 335 -6.45 3.66 -9.37
C GLY A 335 -5.47 4.32 -8.42
N VAL A 336 -5.86 4.54 -7.16
CA VAL A 336 -4.92 5.00 -6.12
C VAL A 336 -4.23 3.81 -5.47
N THR A 337 -5.01 2.80 -5.09
CA THR A 337 -4.54 1.50 -4.59
C THR A 337 -4.96 0.39 -5.55
N VAL A 338 -4.14 -0.66 -5.63
CA VAL A 338 -4.33 -1.77 -6.55
C VAL A 338 -3.93 -3.10 -5.92
N ALA A 339 -4.71 -4.14 -6.17
CA ALA A 339 -4.34 -5.52 -5.87
C ALA A 339 -4.68 -6.43 -7.05
N MET A 340 -3.83 -7.41 -7.33
CA MET A 340 -4.14 -8.50 -8.24
C MET A 340 -5.18 -9.42 -7.57
N THR A 341 -6.17 -9.84 -8.33
CA THR A 341 -7.29 -10.63 -7.82
C THR A 341 -7.88 -11.49 -8.95
N ARG A 342 -8.70 -12.48 -8.60
CA ARG A 342 -9.58 -13.23 -9.50
C ARG A 342 -11.01 -12.74 -9.32
N PRO A 343 -11.47 -11.70 -10.06
CA PRO A 343 -12.86 -11.24 -10.00
C PRO A 343 -13.89 -12.34 -10.26
N CYS A 344 -13.51 -13.35 -11.04
CA CYS A 344 -14.32 -14.51 -11.34
C CYS A 344 -13.42 -15.73 -11.37
N ALA A 345 -14.03 -16.91 -11.29
CA ALA A 345 -13.37 -18.20 -11.35
C ALA A 345 -12.25 -18.26 -12.40
N GLY A 346 -11.01 -18.45 -11.93
CA GLY A 346 -9.81 -18.61 -12.78
C GLY A 346 -9.49 -17.42 -13.71
N THR A 347 -10.11 -16.26 -13.51
CA THR A 347 -9.95 -15.10 -14.40
C THR A 347 -9.10 -14.03 -13.70
N PRO A 348 -7.83 -13.79 -14.09
CA PRO A 348 -7.01 -12.73 -13.51
C PRO A 348 -7.61 -11.35 -13.76
N GLY A 349 -7.53 -10.51 -12.76
CA GLY A 349 -8.06 -9.16 -12.74
C GLY A 349 -7.34 -8.28 -11.72
N VAL A 350 -7.86 -7.06 -11.58
CA VAL A 350 -7.33 -6.05 -10.67
C VAL A 350 -8.47 -5.54 -9.82
N LEU A 351 -8.27 -5.54 -8.51
CA LEU A 351 -9.03 -4.80 -7.53
C LEU A 351 -8.47 -3.37 -7.49
N VAL A 352 -9.31 -2.38 -7.76
CA VAL A 352 -8.91 -0.98 -7.87
C VAL A 352 -9.67 -0.16 -6.85
N GLY A 353 -8.93 0.34 -5.86
CA GLY A 353 -9.45 1.25 -4.86
C GLY A 353 -9.48 2.70 -5.33
N ALA A 354 -10.36 3.47 -4.72
CA ALA A 354 -10.45 4.91 -4.88
C ALA A 354 -9.73 5.60 -3.71
N GLY A 355 -8.91 6.60 -4.00
CA GLY A 355 -8.30 7.42 -2.95
C GLY A 355 -9.25 8.50 -2.45
N TRP A 356 -8.78 9.25 -1.45
CA TRP A 356 -9.54 10.32 -0.82
C TRP A 356 -10.06 11.36 -1.82
N GLU A 357 -11.39 11.53 -1.84
CA GLU A 357 -12.06 12.69 -2.43
C GLU A 357 -13.09 13.25 -1.45
N PRO A 358 -13.01 14.54 -1.08
CA PRO A 358 -13.91 15.15 -0.10
C PRO A 358 -15.36 15.28 -0.60
N SER A 359 -15.64 15.01 -1.88
CA SER A 359 -17.02 15.05 -2.41
C SER A 359 -17.18 14.19 -3.66
N GLY A 360 -17.85 13.03 -3.55
CA GLY A 360 -18.20 12.18 -4.69
C GLY A 360 -18.63 10.78 -4.24
N ALA A 361 -19.50 10.12 -5.01
CA ALA A 361 -19.81 8.70 -4.80
C ALA A 361 -18.52 7.88 -4.88
N ARG A 362 -18.27 7.02 -3.90
CA ARG A 362 -17.01 6.31 -3.70
C ARG A 362 -17.18 4.84 -4.05
N SER A 363 -16.28 4.29 -4.85
CA SER A 363 -16.42 2.92 -5.33
C SER A 363 -15.09 2.25 -5.53
N VAL A 364 -15.08 0.97 -5.18
CA VAL A 364 -14.02 0.04 -5.52
C VAL A 364 -14.47 -0.78 -6.73
N PHE A 365 -13.52 -1.18 -7.58
CA PHE A 365 -13.83 -1.92 -8.81
C PHE A 365 -13.02 -3.20 -8.88
N THR A 366 -13.62 -4.29 -9.35
CA THR A 366 -12.84 -5.42 -9.85
C THR A 366 -12.92 -5.44 -11.37
N VAL A 367 -11.75 -5.49 -12.02
CA VAL A 367 -11.61 -5.39 -13.47
C VAL A 367 -10.87 -6.62 -13.98
N PRO A 368 -11.49 -7.50 -14.78
CA PRO A 368 -10.77 -8.59 -15.41
C PRO A 368 -9.73 -8.06 -16.41
N LEU A 369 -8.53 -8.64 -16.42
CA LEU A 369 -7.47 -8.25 -17.36
C LEU A 369 -7.79 -8.68 -18.81
N VAL A 370 -8.66 -9.68 -18.96
CA VAL A 370 -9.17 -10.15 -20.25
C VAL A 370 -10.69 -10.04 -20.23
N ALA A 371 -11.24 -9.18 -21.08
CA ALA A 371 -12.68 -8.95 -21.15
C ALA A 371 -13.43 -10.25 -21.53
N SER A 372 -14.47 -10.56 -20.76
CA SER A 372 -15.37 -11.68 -21.00
C SER A 372 -16.79 -11.28 -20.61
N ALA A 373 -17.79 -11.72 -21.37
CA ALA A 373 -19.19 -11.51 -20.99
C ALA A 373 -19.55 -12.26 -19.69
N ALA A 374 -18.83 -13.36 -19.39
CA ALA A 374 -19.04 -14.15 -18.18
C ALA A 374 -18.38 -13.54 -16.93
N CYS A 375 -17.47 -12.57 -17.12
CA CYS A 375 -16.81 -11.87 -16.03
C CYS A 375 -16.77 -10.37 -16.34
N PRO A 376 -17.86 -9.63 -16.08
CA PRO A 376 -17.88 -8.19 -16.30
C PRO A 376 -17.13 -7.45 -15.18
N VAL A 377 -16.82 -6.18 -15.42
CA VAL A 377 -16.34 -5.26 -14.37
C VAL A 377 -17.39 -5.15 -13.28
N GLN A 378 -16.98 -5.37 -12.02
CA GLN A 378 -17.86 -5.17 -10.87
C GLN A 378 -17.58 -3.81 -10.22
N THR A 379 -18.63 -3.20 -9.68
CA THR A 379 -18.55 -1.96 -8.91
C THR A 379 -19.11 -2.19 -7.52
N TYR A 380 -18.35 -1.78 -6.51
CA TYR A 380 -18.68 -1.87 -5.10
C TYR A 380 -18.83 -0.46 -4.56
N THR A 381 -20.08 0.00 -4.42
CA THR A 381 -20.42 1.31 -3.85
C THR A 381 -20.53 1.21 -2.33
N GLU A 382 -20.39 2.32 -1.62
CA GLU A 382 -20.65 2.41 -0.16
C GLU A 382 -21.95 1.70 0.25
N ALA A 383 -23.05 1.95 -0.48
CA ALA A 383 -24.36 1.32 -0.22
C ALA A 383 -24.37 -0.21 -0.38
N ARG A 384 -23.46 -0.78 -1.19
CA ARG A 384 -23.33 -2.23 -1.38
C ARG A 384 -22.44 -2.86 -0.31
N LEU A 385 -21.54 -2.07 0.27
CA LEU A 385 -20.59 -2.50 1.29
C LEU A 385 -21.15 -2.37 2.72
N SER A 386 -22.40 -1.93 2.88
CA SER A 386 -23.05 -1.71 4.18
C SER A 386 -22.23 -0.84 5.13
N MET A 387 -21.53 0.16 4.58
CA MET A 387 -20.61 0.99 5.34
C MET A 387 -21.33 1.84 6.40
N HIS A 388 -20.74 1.99 7.58
CA HIS A 388 -21.23 2.87 8.64
C HIS A 388 -21.16 4.36 8.21
N GLU A 389 -22.01 5.23 8.78
CA GLU A 389 -21.98 6.66 8.44
C GLU A 389 -20.66 7.35 8.82
N ASP A 390 -19.96 6.80 9.83
CA ASP A 390 -18.64 7.25 10.29
C ASP A 390 -17.48 6.67 9.45
N GLU A 391 -17.75 5.66 8.61
CA GLU A 391 -16.81 5.10 7.65
C GLU A 391 -16.77 5.94 6.38
N GLN A 392 -15.63 6.56 6.11
CA GLN A 392 -15.66 7.67 5.18
C GLN A 392 -15.22 7.28 3.77
N PHE A 393 -14.36 6.28 3.58
CA PHE A 393 -13.84 5.97 2.24
C PHE A 393 -13.40 4.50 2.09
N PRO A 394 -14.07 3.65 1.27
CA PRO A 394 -13.58 2.30 1.01
C PRO A 394 -12.43 2.28 -0.01
N GLY A 395 -11.45 1.39 0.19
CA GLY A 395 -10.39 1.13 -0.79
C GLY A 395 -9.13 1.96 -0.59
N CYS A 396 -8.92 2.52 0.60
CA CYS A 396 -7.65 3.15 0.99
C CYS A 396 -6.51 2.14 1.16
N ALA A 397 -6.87 0.89 1.45
CA ALA A 397 -6.04 -0.28 1.24
C ALA A 397 -6.92 -1.36 0.61
N VAL A 398 -6.36 -2.16 -0.29
CA VAL A 398 -7.07 -3.24 -0.96
C VAL A 398 -6.21 -4.48 -1.01
N ALA A 399 -6.83 -5.64 -0.79
CA ALA A 399 -6.18 -6.94 -0.97
C ALA A 399 -7.18 -8.00 -1.44
N ALA A 400 -6.68 -9.10 -2.00
CA ALA A 400 -7.50 -10.22 -2.44
C ALA A 400 -7.42 -11.36 -1.41
N LEU A 401 -8.58 -11.82 -0.94
CA LEU A 401 -8.69 -12.99 -0.08
C LEU A 401 -8.71 -14.24 -0.97
N ARG A 402 -7.53 -14.83 -1.17
CA ARG A 402 -7.40 -16.05 -1.96
C ARG A 402 -8.06 -17.23 -1.25
N HIS A 403 -8.64 -18.12 -2.04
CA HIS A 403 -9.16 -19.41 -1.58
C HIS A 403 -8.23 -20.54 -2.04
N ALA A 404 -8.24 -21.65 -1.29
CA ALA A 404 -7.42 -22.83 -1.61
C ALA A 404 -7.81 -23.45 -2.97
N ASP A 405 -9.05 -23.26 -3.42
CA ASP A 405 -9.45 -23.60 -4.78
C ASP A 405 -8.96 -22.52 -5.77
N PRO A 406 -7.98 -22.82 -6.64
CA PRO A 406 -7.48 -21.87 -7.62
C PRO A 406 -8.52 -21.49 -8.68
N ALA A 407 -9.60 -22.27 -8.81
CA ALA A 407 -10.72 -21.98 -9.68
C ALA A 407 -11.78 -21.09 -9.01
N ALA A 408 -11.70 -20.81 -7.72
CA ALA A 408 -12.60 -19.87 -7.06
C ALA A 408 -12.30 -18.42 -7.46
N ALA A 409 -13.33 -17.58 -7.40
CA ALA A 409 -13.13 -16.13 -7.37
C ALA A 409 -12.59 -15.74 -6.00
N ASP A 410 -11.72 -14.75 -5.94
CA ASP A 410 -11.17 -14.29 -4.66
C ASP A 410 -12.22 -13.49 -3.89
N GLY A 411 -12.20 -13.59 -2.56
CA GLY A 411 -12.83 -12.60 -1.72
C GLY A 411 -12.07 -11.27 -1.79
N LEU A 412 -12.69 -10.20 -1.28
CA LEU A 412 -12.12 -8.85 -1.29
C LEU A 412 -11.89 -8.39 0.15
N VAL A 413 -10.72 -7.79 0.40
CA VAL A 413 -10.43 -7.11 1.65
C VAL A 413 -10.23 -5.62 1.36
N LEU A 414 -11.04 -4.78 2.01
CA LEU A 414 -11.11 -3.34 1.77
C LEU A 414 -10.88 -2.58 3.07
N GLY A 415 -9.77 -1.86 3.17
CA GLY A 415 -9.53 -0.92 4.26
C GLY A 415 -10.26 0.41 4.00
N SER A 416 -10.87 0.97 5.04
CA SER A 416 -11.49 2.30 5.01
C SER A 416 -10.57 3.38 5.61
N CYS A 417 -10.60 4.61 5.06
CA CYS A 417 -9.95 5.77 5.70
C CYS A 417 -10.92 6.51 6.65
N GLY A 418 -10.42 7.05 7.77
CA GLY A 418 -11.09 8.07 8.59
C GLY A 418 -10.69 9.53 8.26
N ASP A 419 -11.39 10.52 8.84
CA ASP A 419 -11.20 11.98 8.60
C ASP A 419 -9.90 12.56 9.20
N SER A 420 -9.35 11.92 10.22
CA SER A 420 -8.13 12.35 10.91
C SER A 420 -7.06 11.27 10.84
N ASP A 421 -5.92 11.62 10.25
CA ASP A 421 -4.63 10.91 10.29
C ASP A 421 -4.44 9.65 9.44
N GLY A 422 -5.44 9.25 8.64
CA GLY A 422 -5.24 8.22 7.61
C GLY A 422 -5.02 6.81 8.18
N VAL A 423 -5.35 6.62 9.45
CA VAL A 423 -5.48 5.32 10.10
C VAL A 423 -6.63 4.57 9.43
N ILE A 424 -6.43 3.28 9.17
CA ILE A 424 -7.52 2.42 8.70
C ILE A 424 -8.51 2.27 9.85
N GLY A 425 -9.71 2.82 9.68
CA GLY A 425 -10.74 2.74 10.71
C GLY A 425 -11.47 1.40 10.70
N TYR A 426 -11.66 0.82 9.50
CA TYR A 426 -12.45 -0.40 9.30
C TYR A 426 -11.86 -1.27 8.18
N VAL A 427 -12.04 -2.59 8.29
CA VAL A 427 -11.61 -3.56 7.28
C VAL A 427 -12.80 -4.39 6.87
N HIS A 428 -13.32 -4.17 5.66
CA HIS A 428 -14.42 -4.97 5.13
C HIS A 428 -13.86 -6.21 4.44
N VAL A 429 -14.40 -7.37 4.77
CA VAL A 429 -14.06 -8.62 4.11
C VAL A 429 -15.31 -9.18 3.44
N LEU A 430 -15.21 -9.40 2.14
CA LEU A 430 -16.26 -10.00 1.31
C LEU A 430 -15.77 -11.39 0.88
N ASP A 431 -16.36 -12.47 1.40
CA ASP A 431 -15.86 -13.83 1.15
C ASP A 431 -15.99 -14.27 -0.31
N SER A 432 -16.89 -13.62 -1.07
CA SER A 432 -16.90 -13.69 -2.53
C SER A 432 -17.26 -12.33 -3.14
N PRO A 433 -16.93 -12.09 -4.43
CA PRO A 433 -17.26 -10.85 -5.14
C PRO A 433 -18.77 -10.58 -5.22
N ASP A 434 -19.60 -11.61 -5.04
CA ASP A 434 -21.05 -11.58 -5.10
C ASP A 434 -21.71 -11.64 -3.71
N ALA A 435 -20.93 -11.84 -2.64
CA ALA A 435 -21.44 -11.92 -1.27
C ALA A 435 -21.84 -10.54 -0.72
N THR A 436 -22.80 -10.56 0.21
CA THR A 436 -23.14 -9.45 1.10
C THR A 436 -23.04 -10.00 2.52
N ASP A 437 -21.85 -9.98 3.09
CA ASP A 437 -21.63 -10.41 4.48
C ASP A 437 -21.65 -9.22 5.43
N ASP A 438 -21.95 -9.49 6.70
CA ASP A 438 -21.79 -8.50 7.77
C ASP A 438 -20.32 -8.07 7.81
N PRO A 439 -20.02 -6.76 7.75
CA PRO A 439 -18.66 -6.27 7.71
C PRO A 439 -17.93 -6.70 8.98
N LEU A 440 -16.63 -6.91 8.80
CA LEU A 440 -15.78 -7.13 9.93
C LEU A 440 -15.51 -5.79 10.61
N ASP A 441 -16.07 -5.61 11.79
CA ASP A 441 -15.84 -4.39 12.55
C ASP A 441 -14.39 -4.36 13.04
N ALA A 442 -13.56 -3.53 12.39
CA ALA A 442 -12.17 -3.29 12.80
C ALA A 442 -12.02 -1.99 13.58
N THR A 443 -13.12 -1.43 14.15
CA THR A 443 -13.06 -0.30 15.12
C THR A 443 -12.09 -0.53 16.28
N PHE A 444 -11.65 -1.77 16.52
CA PHE A 444 -10.60 -2.10 17.49
C PHE A 444 -9.24 -1.39 17.23
N LEU A 445 -9.10 -0.64 16.14
CA LEU A 445 -7.92 0.21 15.90
C LEU A 445 -8.00 1.60 16.54
N GLU A 446 -9.11 1.99 17.17
CA GLU A 446 -9.05 3.04 18.18
C GLU A 446 -8.47 2.44 19.46
N PRO A 447 -7.28 2.87 19.93
CA PRO A 447 -6.92 2.59 21.30
C PRO A 447 -8.06 3.15 22.15
N ALA A 448 -8.54 2.36 23.11
CA ALA A 448 -9.04 2.97 24.34
C ALA A 448 -7.88 3.81 24.87
N LEU A 449 -7.84 5.09 24.51
CA LEU A 449 -7.00 6.09 25.13
C LEU A 449 -7.51 6.15 26.57
N SER A 450 -7.01 5.26 27.42
CA SER A 450 -7.03 5.51 28.84
C SER A 450 -6.23 6.80 29.01
N ASP A 451 -6.91 7.87 29.40
CA ASP A 451 -6.29 9.13 29.77
C ASP A 451 -5.01 8.84 30.56
N PRO A 452 -3.89 9.51 30.26
CA PRO A 452 -2.67 9.32 31.04
C PRO A 452 -3.00 9.61 32.51
N PRO A 453 -2.56 8.77 33.46
CA PRO A 453 -2.71 9.07 34.87
C PRO A 453 -2.01 10.40 35.15
N GLY A 454 -2.79 11.38 35.60
CA GLY A 454 -2.33 12.75 35.91
C GLY A 454 -1.39 12.86 37.09
#